data_AF-A0A3D4UT23-F1
#
_entry.id   AF-A0A3D4UT23-F1
#
_cell.length_a   1.000
_cell.length_b   1.000
_cell.length_c   1.000
_cell.angle_alpha   90.00
_cell.angle_beta   90.00
_cell.angle_gamma   90.00
#
_symmetry.space_group_name_H-M   'P 1'
#
loop_
_entity.id
_entity.type
_entity.pdbx_description
1 polymer ?
#
loop_
_entity_poly.entity_id
_entity_poly.type
_entity_poly.pdbx_seq_one_letter_code
_entity_poly.pdbx_strand_id
1 'polypeptide(L)' 'FAVKEGSVKDKVAEVTHINLNDGTVEGLKFKNFPGFSVQYHPEASPGPHDSAYLFDEFIDMMKEGKGIEV' A
#
# COMPACT_ATOMS: atom_id res chain seq x y z
N PHE A 1 8.06 -3.23 13.55
CA PHE A 1 9.03 -2.45 12.75
C PHE A 1 8.24 -1.52 11.83
N ALA A 2 8.81 -0.42 11.38
CA ALA A 2 8.15 0.52 10.48
C ALA A 2 9.12 0.96 9.37
N VAL A 3 8.57 1.38 8.23
CA VAL A 3 9.35 2.06 7.19
C VAL A 3 9.77 3.43 7.70
N LYS A 4 11.06 3.74 7.61
CA LYS A 4 11.59 5.03 8.09
C LYS A 4 11.13 6.16 7.16
N GLU A 5 10.57 7.21 7.75
CA GLU A 5 10.21 8.44 7.03
C GLU A 5 11.42 9.02 6.26
N GLY A 6 11.18 9.53 5.05
CA GLY A 6 12.21 10.09 4.18
C GLY A 6 13.20 9.08 3.59
N SER A 7 13.09 7.79 3.92
CA SER A 7 13.91 6.73 3.30
C SER A 7 13.36 6.23 1.96
N VAL A 8 12.09 6.53 1.67
CA VAL A 8 11.43 6.17 0.41
C VAL A 8 11.89 7.14 -0.67
N LYS A 9 12.49 6.60 -1.73
CA LYS A 9 12.91 7.41 -2.89
C LYS A 9 11.69 7.71 -3.75
N ASP A 10 11.43 8.99 -4.03
CA ASP A 10 10.30 9.43 -4.86
C ASP A 10 10.27 8.80 -6.26
N LYS A 11 11.43 8.35 -6.79
CA LYS A 11 11.51 7.64 -8.08
C LYS A 11 11.04 6.17 -8.01
N VAL A 12 10.84 5.62 -6.81
CA VAL A 12 10.53 4.20 -6.59
C VAL A 12 9.07 4.02 -6.16
N ALA A 13 8.63 4.77 -5.15
CA ALA A 13 7.29 4.66 -4.58
C ALA A 13 6.83 6.00 -4.00
N GLU A 14 5.52 6.14 -3.84
CA GLU A 14 4.89 7.21 -3.07
C GLU A 14 4.32 6.66 -1.75
N VAL A 15 4.29 7.50 -0.72
CA VAL A 15 3.62 7.19 0.54
C VAL A 15 2.13 7.47 0.39
N THR A 16 1.29 6.48 0.67
CA THR A 16 -0.17 6.58 0.49
C THR A 16 -0.93 6.76 1.78
N HIS A 17 -0.41 6.23 2.89
CA HIS A 17 -1.03 6.31 4.21
C HIS A 17 0.00 6.68 5.26
N ILE A 18 -0.42 7.53 6.19
CA ILE A 18 0.37 7.97 7.34
C ILE A 18 -0.46 7.71 8.59
N ASN A 19 0.18 7.21 9.64
CA ASN A 19 -0.43 7.05 10.94
C ASN A 19 -0.73 8.43 11.55
N LEU A 20 -2.00 8.70 11.87
CA LEU A 20 -2.42 10.01 12.38
C LEU A 20 -1.91 10.32 13.80
N ASN A 21 -1.52 9.30 14.57
CA ASN A 21 -1.06 9.50 15.94
C ASN A 21 0.43 9.85 16.02
N ASP A 22 1.27 9.24 15.17
CA ASP A 22 2.72 9.33 15.30
C ASP A 22 3.49 9.65 14.00
N GLY A 23 2.79 9.76 12.86
CA GLY A 23 3.40 10.11 11.58
C GLY A 23 4.15 8.97 10.88
N THR A 24 4.07 7.73 11.39
CA THR A 24 4.73 6.59 10.75
C THR A 24 4.09 6.24 9.39
N VAL A 25 4.89 5.67 8.48
CA VAL A 25 4.44 5.27 7.14
C VAL A 25 3.58 4.01 7.24
N GLU A 26 2.35 4.10 6.76
CA GLU A 26 1.35 3.02 6.81
C GLU A 26 1.02 2.43 5.43
N GLY A 27 1.49 3.05 4.34
CA GLY A 27 1.22 2.54 3.00
C GLY A 27 2.16 3.09 1.93
N LEU A 28 2.44 2.26 0.93
CA LEU A 28 3.28 2.58 -0.22
C LEU A 28 2.59 2.16 -1.52
N LYS A 29 2.79 2.94 -2.57
CA LYS A 29 2.42 2.59 -3.95
C LYS A 29 3.62 2.75 -4.87
N PHE A 30 3.95 1.70 -5.61
CA PHE A 30 5.12 1.66 -6.48
C PHE A 30 4.84 2.37 -7.81
N LYS A 31 5.84 3.09 -8.32
CA LYS A 31 5.73 3.84 -9.59
C LYS A 31 6.13 3.02 -10.80
N ASN A 32 6.95 1.99 -10.60
CA ASN A 32 7.58 1.23 -11.69
C ASN A 32 6.89 -0.11 -11.98
N PHE A 33 5.90 -0.50 -11.17
CA PHE A 33 5.10 -1.71 -11.35
C PHE A 33 3.77 -1.56 -10.60
N PRO A 34 2.71 -2.28 -10.98
CA PRO A 34 1.44 -2.24 -10.25
C PRO A 34 1.59 -3.00 -8.93
N GLY A 35 2.07 -2.30 -7.93
CA GLY A 35 2.18 -2.82 -6.57
C GLY A 35 1.86 -1.75 -5.56
N PHE A 36 1.25 -2.19 -4.47
CA PHE A 36 1.09 -1.38 -3.27
C PHE A 36 1.24 -2.28 -2.03
N SER A 37 1.40 -1.65 -0.87
CA SER A 37 1.45 -2.33 0.42
C SER A 37 0.82 -1.45 1.49
N VAL A 38 0.26 -2.07 2.52
CA VAL A 38 -0.15 -1.41 3.76
C VAL A 38 0.50 -2.07 4.96
N GLN A 39 0.71 -1.31 6.03
CA GLN A 39 1.36 -1.79 7.25
C GLN A 39 0.35 -2.39 8.25
N TYR A 40 -0.91 -1.97 8.19
CA TYR A 40 -2.02 -2.54 8.95
C TYR A 40 -2.61 -3.79 8.29
N HIS A 41 -3.56 -4.43 8.97
CA HIS A 41 -4.26 -5.65 8.55
C HIS A 41 -5.60 -5.30 7.88
N PRO A 42 -5.69 -5.24 6.53
CA PRO A 42 -6.92 -4.89 5.83
C PRO A 42 -8.01 -5.96 5.92
N GLU A 43 -7.65 -7.19 6.25
CA GLU A 43 -8.58 -8.30 6.50
C GLU A 43 -9.32 -8.15 7.84
N ALA A 44 -8.80 -7.31 8.74
CA ALA A 44 -9.26 -7.17 10.11
C ALA A 44 -9.28 -8.51 10.88
N SER A 45 -10.31 -8.74 11.69
CA SER A 45 -10.50 -9.94 12.51
C SER A 45 -9.46 -10.17 13.63
N PRO A 46 -9.52 -9.40 14.75
CA PRO A 46 -10.55 -8.39 15.06
C PRO A 46 -10.22 -7.02 14.46
N GLY A 47 -11.23 -6.16 14.33
CA GLY A 47 -11.04 -4.78 13.89
C GLY A 47 -12.14 -4.30 12.94
N PRO A 48 -12.11 -3.01 12.55
CA PRO A 48 -13.03 -2.44 11.56
C PRO A 48 -12.69 -2.94 10.14
N HIS A 49 -13.70 -3.01 9.27
CA HIS A 49 -13.55 -3.44 7.88
C HIS A 49 -13.33 -2.28 6.90
N ASP A 50 -12.95 -1.10 7.40
CA ASP A 50 -12.85 0.15 6.63
C ASP A 50 -11.81 0.09 5.50
N SER A 51 -10.86 -0.83 5.58
CA SER A 51 -9.78 -1.03 4.60
C SER A 51 -9.95 -2.26 3.69
N ALA A 52 -11.11 -2.92 3.73
CA ALA A 52 -11.39 -4.09 2.89
C ALA A 52 -11.34 -3.79 1.38
N TYR A 53 -11.57 -2.53 0.98
CA TYR A 53 -11.50 -2.09 -0.42
C TYR A 53 -10.12 -2.32 -1.08
N LEU A 54 -9.06 -2.46 -0.29
CA LEU A 54 -7.72 -2.75 -0.81
C LEU A 54 -7.66 -4.12 -1.49
N PHE A 55 -8.50 -5.07 -1.09
CA PHE A 55 -8.63 -6.35 -1.79
C PHE A 55 -9.27 -6.17 -3.17
N ASP A 56 -10.27 -5.29 -3.29
CA ASP A 56 -10.88 -4.97 -4.58
C ASP A 56 -9.87 -4.28 -5.51
N GLU A 57 -9.09 -3.32 -5.00
CA GLU A 57 -8.01 -2.68 -5.76
C GLU A 57 -6.98 -3.69 -6.27
N PHE A 58 -6.57 -4.64 -5.42
CA PHE A 58 -5.64 -5.69 -5.82
C PHE A 58 -6.25 -6.61 -6.89
N ILE A 59 -7.51 -6.99 -6.77
CA ILE A 59 -8.22 -7.81 -7.76
C ILE A 59 -8.32 -7.07 -9.10
N ASP A 60 -8.65 -5.79 -9.08
CA ASP A 60 -8.76 -4.99 -10.30
C ASP A 60 -7.39 -4.82 -10.98
N MET A 61 -6.31 -4.65 -10.22
CA MET A 61 -4.94 -4.67 -10.77
C MET A 61 -4.60 -6.00 -11.47
N MET A 62 -5.03 -7.14 -10.92
CA MET A 62 -4.85 -8.44 -11.57
C MET A 62 -5.65 -8.55 -12.88
N LYS A 63 -6.90 -8.07 -12.90
CA LYS A 63 -7.77 -8.10 -14.10
C LYS A 63 -7.22 -7.22 -15.22
N GLU A 64 -6.66 -6.06 -14.89
CA GLU A 64 -6.11 -5.12 -15.86
C GLU A 64 -4.85 -5.67 -16.56
N GLY A 65 -4.29 -6.79 -16.11
CA GLY A 65 -3.16 -7.44 -16.77
C GLY A 65 -1.91 -6.56 -16.79
N LYS A 66 -1.75 -5.65 -15.84
CA LYS A 66 -0.59 -4.74 -15.72
C LYS A 66 0.71 -5.46 -15.33
N GLY A 67 0.85 -6.74 -15.64
CA GLY A 67 2.11 -7.46 -15.51
C GLY A 67 3.20 -6.73 -16.29
N ILE A 68 4.34 -6.52 -15.64
CA ILE A 68 5.53 -5.93 -16.25
C ILE A 68 5.81 -6.68 -17.56
N GLU A 69 5.88 -5.97 -18.69
CA GLU A 69 6.53 -6.53 -19.89
C GLU A 69 7.99 -6.78 -19.52
N VAL A 70 8.35 -8.06 -19.42
CA VAL A 70 9.70 -8.55 -19.12
C VAL A 70 10.58 -8.59 -20.37
#